data_AF-A0A1D1UPA6-F1
#
_entry.id   AF-A0A1D1UPA6-F1
#
_cell.length_a   1.000
_cell.length_b   1.000
_cell.length_c   1.000
_cell.angle_alpha   90.00
_cell.angle_beta   90.00
_cell.angle_gamma   90.00
#
_symmetry.space_group_name_H-M   'P 1'
#
loop_
_entity.id
_entity.type
_entity.pdbx_description
1 polymer ?
#
loop_
_entity_poly.entity_id
_entity_poly.type
_entity_poly.pdbx_seq_one_letter_code
_entity_poly.pdbx_strand_id
1 'polypeptide(L)'
;MTSYMTSMVNTFTSLQTQMQTPIDQVNGALNADYTGKAQAGLNTLINMSAIIMDKTTPLRSQIIAKLDDVPKQFEPVLSQIDGYLVPVQEMFANQLAYMRTFTPYINSYGKYGDIAVIVIATFVLLIAIMMLLGCATGAWSFDKAVPPTQRKGAVTCGNFCLIFAVVLILLFAWIFMIVTMVFFVGGTQADASICPVLQGAPNNFTMLDDIIDFMEQRFNVTMPVLFGKKIMPGQLMLSCMNDQSLFVTLGLGSQFNITQIRDQLYSFNISGQLNSLDANLNDVVIYSSATDTQFQKILTGLSFDFNPFYAQLDVNGNPLPYVQLGWFRGNISAARATAPTPPTPVDYFDNVLAKIDAVEAQMHVVDAGRTFVSANISVLATSMVSLKLVAISTQNMAINGQTRISSGGMGAIVKQAATLFAARTFSIVDQFLDYFEGSVMTQAGKCRPAYDAVQGIASLFCDGFIKPLVSDIAARKWLFLWISFFFLYRMVSGSHWVLPWRCFSSSYAATVA
;
A
#
# COMPACT_ATOMS: atom_id res chain seq x y z
N MET A 1 -44.60 84.93 27.16
CA MET A 1 -45.57 83.87 26.83
C MET A 1 -45.59 83.56 25.33
N THR A 2 -45.87 84.54 24.47
CA THR A 2 -45.88 84.36 23.00
C THR A 2 -44.56 83.82 22.45
N SER A 3 -43.41 84.41 22.84
CA SER A 3 -42.08 83.93 22.45
C SER A 3 -41.79 82.49 22.87
N TYR A 4 -42.28 82.05 24.03
CA TYR A 4 -42.11 80.69 24.53
C TYR A 4 -42.94 79.68 23.73
N MET A 5 -44.23 80.01 23.50
CA MET A 5 -45.13 79.21 22.66
C MET A 5 -44.60 79.09 21.22
N THR A 6 -44.08 80.18 20.66
CA THR A 6 -43.45 80.18 19.33
C THR A 6 -42.21 79.30 19.30
N SER A 7 -41.35 79.36 20.32
CA SER A 7 -40.17 78.49 20.42
C SER A 7 -40.54 77.01 20.48
N MET A 8 -41.58 76.66 21.24
CA MET A 8 -42.06 75.28 21.37
C MET A 8 -42.67 74.78 20.06
N VAL A 9 -43.50 75.58 19.39
CA VAL A 9 -44.08 75.27 18.06
C VAL A 9 -42.97 75.09 17.01
N ASN A 10 -41.97 75.97 17.00
CA ASN A 10 -40.83 75.86 16.09
C ASN A 10 -40.06 74.55 16.29
N THR A 11 -39.90 74.11 17.54
CA THR A 11 -39.20 72.86 17.82
C THR A 11 -39.99 71.62 17.43
N PHE A 12 -41.31 71.60 17.66
CA PHE A 12 -42.14 70.50 17.15
C PHE A 12 -42.13 70.43 15.62
N THR A 13 -42.20 71.59 14.96
CA THR A 13 -42.11 71.67 13.49
C THR A 13 -40.73 71.21 12.99
N SER A 14 -39.66 71.55 13.72
CA SER A 14 -38.30 71.09 13.47
C SER A 14 -38.16 69.58 13.67
N LEU A 15 -38.75 69.01 14.72
CA LEU A 15 -38.75 67.56 14.98
C LEU A 15 -39.36 66.80 13.82
N GLN A 16 -40.55 67.22 13.39
CA GLN A 16 -41.27 66.59 12.28
C GLN A 16 -40.43 66.61 11.00
N THR A 17 -39.77 67.74 10.71
CA THR A 17 -38.92 67.88 9.52
C THR A 17 -37.65 67.03 9.62
N GLN A 18 -36.99 67.02 10.78
CA GLN A 18 -35.74 66.27 10.99
C GLN A 18 -35.95 64.75 11.04
N MET A 19 -37.14 64.29 11.47
CA MET A 19 -37.49 62.87 11.49
C MET A 19 -37.87 62.29 10.13
N GLN A 20 -38.16 63.12 9.12
CA GLN A 20 -38.59 62.63 7.81
C GLN A 20 -37.50 61.77 7.15
N THR A 21 -36.24 62.22 7.16
CA THR A 21 -35.14 61.46 6.56
C THR A 21 -34.85 60.13 7.27
N PRO A 22 -34.74 60.05 8.61
CA PRO A 22 -34.67 58.80 9.34
C PRO A 22 -35.80 57.81 9.01
N ILE A 23 -37.04 58.31 8.94
CA ILE A 23 -38.22 57.50 8.60
C ILE A 23 -38.10 56.96 7.18
N ASP A 24 -37.71 57.78 6.21
CA ASP A 24 -37.56 57.36 4.82
C ASP A 24 -36.46 56.30 4.66
N GLN A 25 -35.35 56.42 5.43
CA GLN A 25 -34.26 55.43 5.45
C GLN A 25 -34.72 54.08 6.00
N VAL A 26 -35.50 54.07 7.10
CA VAL A 26 -36.03 52.83 7.70
C VAL A 26 -37.14 52.23 6.83
N ASN A 27 -38.04 53.05 6.26
CA ASN A 27 -39.09 52.59 5.35
C ASN A 27 -38.51 51.99 4.06
N GLY A 28 -37.45 52.61 3.51
CA GLY A 28 -36.73 52.06 2.37
C GLY A 28 -36.14 50.69 2.64
N ALA A 29 -35.72 50.43 3.88
CA ALA A 29 -35.26 49.12 4.30
C ALA A 29 -36.39 48.12 4.55
N LEU A 30 -37.51 48.54 5.14
CA LEU A 30 -38.66 47.66 5.35
C LEU A 30 -39.21 47.12 4.02
N ASN A 31 -39.13 47.92 2.96
CA ASN A 31 -39.52 47.54 1.61
C ASN A 31 -38.46 46.72 0.86
N ALA A 32 -37.25 46.55 1.42
CA ALA A 32 -36.19 45.77 0.81
C ALA A 32 -36.28 44.30 1.25
N ASP A 33 -36.10 43.38 0.29
CA ASP A 33 -36.18 41.93 0.54
C ASP A 33 -34.87 41.37 1.12
N TYR A 34 -34.67 41.57 2.43
CA TYR A 34 -33.52 41.01 3.15
C TYR A 34 -33.61 39.49 3.33
N THR A 35 -34.83 38.94 3.42
CA THR A 35 -35.05 37.50 3.53
C THR A 35 -34.64 36.78 2.26
N GLY A 36 -35.04 37.29 1.08
CA GLY A 36 -34.60 36.76 -0.21
C GLY A 36 -33.08 36.88 -0.41
N LYS A 37 -32.46 37.99 0.02
CA LYS A 37 -31.01 38.14 0.01
C LYS A 37 -30.30 37.11 0.91
N ALA A 38 -30.82 36.88 2.11
CA ALA A 38 -30.28 35.88 3.04
C ALA A 38 -30.43 34.46 2.46
N GLN A 39 -31.59 34.15 1.84
CA GLN A 39 -31.83 32.87 1.18
C GLN A 39 -30.90 32.67 -0.02
N ALA A 40 -30.66 33.72 -0.82
CA ALA A 40 -29.71 33.67 -1.92
C ALA A 40 -28.28 33.38 -1.43
N GLY A 41 -27.83 34.05 -0.37
CA GLY A 41 -26.55 33.78 0.28
C GLY A 41 -26.43 32.35 0.81
N LEU A 42 -27.51 31.83 1.43
CA LEU A 42 -27.58 30.45 1.90
C LEU A 42 -27.51 29.43 0.76
N ASN A 43 -28.24 29.66 -0.34
CA ASN A 43 -28.19 28.79 -1.52
C ASN A 43 -26.79 28.75 -2.14
N THR A 44 -26.08 29.87 -2.16
CA THR A 44 -24.67 29.93 -2.58
C THR A 44 -23.78 29.07 -1.68
N LEU A 45 -23.98 29.10 -0.36
CA LEU A 45 -23.24 28.26 0.59
C LEU A 45 -23.55 26.76 0.41
N ILE A 46 -24.80 26.40 0.17
CA ILE A 46 -25.20 25.01 -0.11
C ILE A 46 -24.52 24.50 -1.39
N ASN A 47 -24.43 25.35 -2.41
CA ASN A 47 -23.78 25.02 -3.69
C ASN A 47 -22.25 25.16 -3.67
N MET A 48 -21.65 25.51 -2.53
CA MET A 48 -20.21 25.76 -2.42
C MET A 48 -19.38 24.52 -2.78
N SER A 49 -19.87 23.32 -2.49
CA SER A 49 -19.21 22.07 -2.88
C SER A 49 -19.09 21.93 -4.40
N ALA A 50 -20.13 22.30 -5.16
CA ALA A 50 -20.11 22.28 -6.62
C ALA A 50 -19.12 23.32 -7.19
N ILE A 51 -19.06 24.52 -6.60
CA ILE A 51 -18.10 25.57 -6.97
C ILE A 51 -16.65 25.09 -6.76
N ILE A 52 -16.39 24.45 -5.62
CA ILE A 52 -15.05 23.89 -5.31
C ILE A 52 -14.72 22.74 -6.28
N MET A 53 -15.68 21.87 -6.60
CA MET A 53 -15.48 20.80 -7.58
C MET A 53 -15.17 21.35 -8.97
N ASP A 54 -15.86 22.39 -9.43
CA ASP A 54 -15.61 23.01 -10.72
C ASP A 54 -14.19 23.61 -10.78
N LYS A 55 -13.81 24.42 -9.78
CA LYS A 55 -12.46 25.00 -9.68
C LYS A 55 -11.34 23.96 -9.58
N THR A 56 -11.61 22.78 -9.00
CA THR A 56 -10.62 21.69 -8.86
C THR A 56 -10.63 20.68 -10.01
N THR A 57 -11.62 20.75 -10.92
CA THR A 57 -11.74 19.83 -12.06
C THR A 57 -10.51 19.83 -12.97
N PRO A 58 -9.91 20.97 -13.35
CA PRO A 58 -8.72 20.98 -14.20
C PRO A 58 -7.54 20.22 -13.58
N LEU A 59 -7.30 20.43 -12.28
CA LEU A 59 -6.24 19.73 -11.54
C LEU A 59 -6.51 18.22 -11.48
N ARG A 60 -7.75 17.83 -11.17
CA ARG A 60 -8.15 16.42 -11.13
C ARG A 60 -7.93 15.73 -12.48
N SER A 61 -8.35 16.36 -13.58
CA SER A 61 -8.18 15.80 -14.93
C SER A 61 -6.71 15.63 -15.30
N GLN A 62 -5.83 16.56 -14.92
CA GLN A 62 -4.40 16.43 -15.17
C GLN A 62 -3.76 15.30 -14.36
N ILE A 63 -4.11 15.18 -13.08
CA ILE A 63 -3.63 14.08 -12.22
C ILE A 63 -4.08 12.73 -12.81
N ILE A 64 -5.34 12.61 -13.23
CA ILE A 64 -5.86 11.39 -13.86
C ILE A 64 -5.10 11.09 -15.16
N ALA A 65 -4.91 12.08 -16.03
CA ALA A 65 -4.19 11.88 -17.30
C ALA A 65 -2.75 11.41 -17.12
N LYS A 66 -2.06 11.90 -16.07
CA LYS A 66 -0.73 11.42 -15.70
C LYS A 66 -0.75 10.02 -15.10
N LEU A 67 -1.75 9.70 -14.29
CA LEU A 67 -1.94 8.35 -13.79
C LEU A 67 -2.21 7.34 -14.92
N ASP A 68 -2.95 7.76 -15.96
CA ASP A 68 -3.22 6.95 -17.16
C ASP A 68 -1.98 6.71 -18.03
N ASP A 69 -0.93 7.53 -17.85
CA ASP A 69 0.35 7.37 -18.53
C ASP A 69 1.29 6.41 -17.76
N VAL A 70 1.07 6.21 -16.46
CA VAL A 70 1.87 5.30 -15.61
C VAL A 70 2.02 3.92 -16.26
N PRO A 71 0.94 3.21 -16.65
CA PRO A 71 1.07 1.86 -17.20
C PRO A 71 1.86 1.84 -18.52
N LYS A 72 1.74 2.89 -19.35
CA LYS A 72 2.44 3.02 -20.63
C LYS A 72 3.94 3.19 -20.44
N GLN A 73 4.36 3.86 -19.36
CA GLN A 73 5.78 3.96 -19.02
C GLN A 73 6.37 2.61 -18.54
N PHE A 74 5.52 1.71 -18.02
CA PHE A 74 5.94 0.36 -17.64
C PHE A 74 6.00 -0.62 -18.82
N GLU A 75 5.21 -0.44 -19.88
CA GLU A 75 5.23 -1.32 -21.07
C GLU A 75 6.64 -1.56 -21.66
N PRO A 76 7.49 -0.55 -21.93
CA PRO A 76 8.82 -0.79 -22.47
C PRO A 76 9.74 -1.52 -21.48
N VAL A 77 9.56 -1.28 -20.18
CA VAL A 77 10.33 -1.97 -19.13
C VAL A 77 9.92 -3.43 -19.02
N LEU A 78 8.62 -3.72 -19.03
CA LEU A 78 8.11 -5.10 -19.06
C LEU A 78 8.56 -5.83 -20.33
N SER A 79 8.49 -5.18 -21.49
CA SER A 79 8.96 -5.74 -22.76
C SER A 79 10.46 -6.04 -22.76
N GLN A 80 11.27 -5.17 -22.14
CA GLN A 80 12.69 -5.46 -21.94
C GLN A 80 12.88 -6.67 -21.03
N ILE A 81 12.18 -6.72 -19.87
CA ILE A 81 12.24 -7.85 -18.93
C ILE A 81 11.90 -9.17 -19.64
N ASP A 82 10.84 -9.18 -20.45
CA ASP A 82 10.45 -10.34 -21.26
C ASP A 82 11.51 -10.69 -22.31
N GLY A 83 12.10 -9.68 -22.97
CA GLY A 83 13.21 -9.85 -23.91
C GLY A 83 14.45 -10.51 -23.29
N TYR A 84 14.60 -10.43 -21.96
CA TYR A 84 15.68 -11.10 -21.22
C TYR A 84 15.26 -12.47 -20.65
N LEU A 85 14.06 -12.58 -20.08
CA LEU A 85 13.58 -13.82 -19.44
C LEU A 85 13.20 -14.90 -20.44
N VAL A 86 12.55 -14.53 -21.55
CA VAL A 86 12.06 -15.50 -22.55
C VAL A 86 13.22 -16.29 -23.18
N PRO A 87 14.32 -15.67 -23.66
CA PRO A 87 15.44 -16.43 -24.22
C PRO A 87 16.10 -17.36 -23.19
N VAL A 88 16.21 -16.94 -21.92
CA VAL A 88 16.75 -17.80 -20.86
C VAL A 88 15.84 -19.00 -20.64
N GLN A 89 14.53 -18.77 -20.56
CA GLN A 89 13.54 -19.82 -20.39
C GLN A 89 13.54 -20.79 -21.57
N GLU A 90 13.66 -20.29 -22.81
CA GLU A 90 13.79 -21.11 -24.01
C GLU A 90 15.10 -21.91 -24.02
N MET A 91 16.22 -21.33 -23.62
CA MET A 91 17.48 -22.08 -23.48
C MET A 91 17.35 -23.23 -22.48
N PHE A 92 16.79 -22.97 -21.30
CA PHE A 92 16.54 -24.03 -20.31
C PHE A 92 15.55 -25.07 -20.84
N ALA A 93 14.46 -24.65 -21.49
CA ALA A 93 13.48 -25.56 -22.07
C ALA A 93 14.09 -26.44 -23.18
N ASN A 94 14.94 -25.88 -24.03
CA ASN A 94 15.66 -26.61 -25.09
C ASN A 94 16.67 -27.60 -24.50
N GLN A 95 17.42 -27.21 -23.47
CA GLN A 95 18.31 -28.12 -22.75
C GLN A 95 17.53 -29.25 -22.07
N LEU A 96 16.41 -28.95 -21.42
CA LEU A 96 15.49 -29.94 -20.85
C LEU A 96 14.89 -30.85 -21.93
N ALA A 97 14.55 -30.33 -23.10
CA ALA A 97 14.04 -31.13 -24.23
C ALA A 97 15.11 -32.07 -24.79
N TYR A 98 16.36 -31.59 -24.88
CA TYR A 98 17.51 -32.41 -25.26
C TYR A 98 17.72 -33.54 -24.26
N MET A 99 17.72 -33.24 -22.96
CA MET A 99 17.80 -34.25 -21.88
C MET A 99 16.61 -35.21 -21.90
N ARG A 100 15.41 -34.74 -22.23
CA ARG A 100 14.21 -35.58 -22.40
C ARG A 100 14.35 -36.53 -23.58
N THR A 101 15.12 -36.18 -24.60
CA THR A 101 15.42 -37.07 -25.73
C THR A 101 16.34 -38.22 -25.30
N PHE A 102 17.25 -37.99 -24.34
CA PHE A 102 18.06 -39.04 -23.73
C PHE A 102 17.32 -39.89 -22.68
N THR A 103 16.25 -39.36 -22.09
CA THR A 103 15.45 -40.06 -21.07
C THR A 103 14.90 -41.43 -21.52
N PRO A 104 14.31 -41.62 -22.72
CA PRO A 104 13.88 -42.94 -23.17
C PRO A 104 15.05 -43.88 -23.42
N TYR A 105 16.22 -43.39 -23.83
CA TYR A 105 17.42 -44.22 -23.93
C TYR A 105 17.87 -44.70 -22.56
N ILE A 106 17.97 -43.80 -21.57
CA ILE A 106 18.33 -44.15 -20.19
C ILE A 106 17.32 -45.14 -19.60
N ASN A 107 16.01 -44.94 -19.82
CA ASN A 107 14.98 -45.86 -19.34
C ASN A 107 15.01 -47.23 -20.04
N SER A 108 15.35 -47.26 -21.34
CA SER A 108 15.54 -48.50 -22.09
C SER A 108 16.77 -49.26 -21.59
N TYR A 109 17.92 -48.59 -21.47
CA TYR A 109 19.17 -49.16 -20.93
C TYR A 109 19.05 -49.54 -19.45
N GLY A 110 18.26 -48.81 -18.66
CA GLY A 110 17.96 -49.14 -17.27
C GLY A 110 17.31 -50.51 -17.13
N LYS A 111 16.33 -50.83 -18.00
CA LYS A 111 15.72 -52.17 -18.05
C LYS A 111 16.74 -53.26 -18.40
N TYR A 112 17.65 -53.01 -19.33
CA TYR A 112 18.72 -53.96 -19.65
C TYR A 112 19.72 -54.11 -18.51
N GLY A 113 19.99 -53.03 -17.76
CA GLY A 113 20.81 -53.05 -16.55
C GLY A 113 20.18 -53.89 -15.44
N ASP A 114 18.89 -53.68 -15.17
CA ASP A 114 18.13 -54.45 -14.18
C ASP A 114 18.10 -55.94 -14.55
N ILE A 115 17.84 -56.26 -15.83
CA ILE A 115 17.90 -57.63 -16.33
C ILE A 115 19.32 -58.20 -16.20
N ALA A 116 20.36 -57.45 -16.53
CA ALA A 116 21.74 -57.91 -16.40
C ALA A 116 22.10 -58.24 -14.94
N VAL A 117 21.67 -57.41 -13.98
CA VAL A 117 21.86 -57.67 -12.55
C VAL A 117 21.11 -58.93 -12.11
N ILE A 118 19.85 -59.10 -12.53
CA ILE A 118 19.05 -60.30 -12.22
C ILE A 118 19.70 -61.56 -12.82
N VAL A 119 20.17 -61.49 -14.06
CA VAL A 119 20.84 -62.60 -14.75
C VAL A 119 22.13 -62.98 -14.03
N ILE A 120 22.99 -62.01 -13.71
CA ILE A 120 24.23 -62.25 -12.96
C ILE A 120 23.92 -62.84 -11.57
N ALA A 121 22.95 -62.30 -10.84
CA ALA A 121 22.53 -62.81 -9.54
C ALA A 121 22.02 -64.26 -9.64
N THR A 122 21.24 -64.57 -10.68
CA THR A 122 20.73 -65.92 -10.94
C THR A 122 21.86 -66.91 -11.26
N PHE A 123 22.84 -66.51 -12.07
CA PHE A 123 24.01 -67.33 -12.37
C PHE A 123 24.85 -67.63 -11.12
N VAL A 124 25.07 -66.61 -10.27
CA VAL A 124 25.80 -66.79 -8.99
C VAL A 124 25.03 -67.74 -8.07
N LEU A 125 23.70 -67.60 -7.96
CA LEU A 125 22.86 -68.52 -7.17
C LEU A 125 22.87 -69.95 -7.73
N LEU A 126 22.84 -70.13 -9.05
CA LEU A 126 22.89 -71.44 -9.68
C LEU A 126 24.20 -72.17 -9.34
N ILE A 127 25.35 -71.48 -9.43
CA ILE A 127 26.66 -72.03 -9.05
C ILE A 127 26.66 -72.41 -7.57
N ALA A 128 26.12 -71.56 -6.70
CA ALA A 128 26.03 -71.84 -5.27
C ALA A 128 25.17 -73.07 -4.96
N ILE A 129 24.01 -73.23 -5.61
CA ILE A 129 23.13 -74.39 -5.44
C ILE A 129 23.82 -75.68 -5.92
N MET A 130 24.48 -75.64 -7.08
CA MET A 130 25.22 -76.80 -7.59
C MET A 130 26.36 -77.20 -6.64
N MET A 131 27.08 -76.24 -6.05
CA MET A 131 28.08 -76.52 -5.03
C MET A 131 27.47 -77.12 -3.76
N LEU A 132 26.37 -76.58 -3.27
CA LEU A 132 25.69 -77.09 -2.08
C LEU A 132 25.16 -78.51 -2.28
N LEU A 133 24.55 -78.80 -3.43
CA LEU A 133 24.09 -80.14 -3.78
C LEU A 133 25.26 -81.12 -3.94
N GLY A 134 26.36 -80.70 -4.57
CA GLY A 134 27.59 -81.49 -4.67
C GLY A 134 28.17 -81.83 -3.29
N CYS A 135 28.21 -80.86 -2.37
CA CYS A 135 28.68 -81.06 -1.00
C CYS A 135 27.72 -81.92 -0.16
N ALA A 136 26.41 -81.67 -0.24
CA ALA A 136 25.40 -82.40 0.53
C ALA A 136 25.32 -83.88 0.11
N THR A 137 25.36 -84.16 -1.20
CA THR A 137 25.39 -85.54 -1.72
C THR A 137 26.69 -86.25 -1.36
N GLY A 138 27.81 -85.53 -1.32
CA GLY A 138 29.09 -86.03 -0.81
C GLY A 138 29.07 -86.36 0.68
N ALA A 139 28.41 -85.55 1.50
CA ALA A 139 28.30 -85.75 2.95
C ALA A 139 27.31 -86.85 3.34
N TRP A 140 26.15 -86.92 2.69
CA TRP A 140 25.11 -87.92 3.00
C TRP A 140 25.44 -89.33 2.49
N SER A 141 26.27 -89.45 1.46
CA SER A 141 26.64 -90.75 0.87
C SER A 141 28.06 -91.22 1.27
N PHE A 142 28.59 -90.69 2.38
CA PHE A 142 29.94 -90.99 2.84
C PHE A 142 30.00 -92.30 3.64
N ASP A 143 30.38 -93.39 2.97
CA ASP A 143 30.66 -94.68 3.62
C ASP A 143 32.19 -94.88 3.74
N LYS A 144 32.70 -95.27 4.92
CA LYS A 144 34.14 -95.51 5.15
C LYS A 144 34.61 -96.87 4.61
N ALA A 145 33.69 -97.80 4.31
CA ALA A 145 34.02 -99.18 3.96
C ALA A 145 34.29 -99.42 2.46
N VAL A 146 33.99 -98.45 1.58
CA VAL A 146 34.12 -98.61 0.12
C VAL A 146 35.24 -97.71 -0.46
N PRO A 147 36.21 -98.29 -1.20
CA PRO A 147 37.30 -97.52 -1.80
C PRO A 147 36.79 -96.48 -2.82
N PRO A 148 37.51 -95.36 -3.01
CA PRO A 148 37.01 -94.19 -3.74
C PRO A 148 36.57 -94.46 -5.17
N THR A 149 37.16 -95.47 -5.82
CA THR A 149 36.99 -95.78 -7.24
C THR A 149 35.79 -96.68 -7.56
N GLN A 150 35.07 -97.20 -6.56
CA GLN A 150 33.94 -98.14 -6.77
C GLN A 150 32.57 -97.63 -6.30
N ARG A 151 32.47 -96.37 -5.85
CA ARG A 151 31.19 -95.78 -5.42
C ARG A 151 30.31 -95.45 -6.64
N LYS A 152 29.10 -96.02 -6.71
CA LYS A 152 28.11 -95.76 -7.77
C LYS A 152 26.83 -95.17 -7.17
N GLY A 153 26.14 -94.30 -7.92
CA GLY A 153 24.86 -93.69 -7.52
C GLY A 153 24.99 -92.20 -7.19
N ALA A 154 24.39 -91.76 -6.08
CA ALA A 154 24.28 -90.33 -5.70
C ALA A 154 25.63 -89.60 -5.60
N VAL A 155 26.71 -90.30 -5.22
CA VAL A 155 28.08 -89.75 -5.17
C VAL A 155 28.60 -89.37 -6.57
N THR A 156 28.31 -90.19 -7.58
CA THR A 156 28.73 -89.91 -8.97
C THR A 156 28.02 -88.67 -9.51
N CYS A 157 26.73 -88.52 -9.21
CA CYS A 157 25.94 -87.33 -9.57
C CYS A 157 26.45 -86.06 -8.87
N GLY A 158 26.74 -86.15 -7.56
CA GLY A 158 27.33 -85.05 -6.79
C GLY A 158 28.68 -84.60 -7.33
N ASN A 159 29.54 -85.55 -7.73
CA ASN A 159 30.84 -85.25 -8.33
C ASN A 159 30.70 -84.56 -9.70
N PHE A 160 29.78 -84.99 -10.55
CA PHE A 160 29.50 -84.30 -11.82
C PHE A 160 28.99 -82.88 -11.60
N CYS A 161 28.11 -82.68 -10.61
CA CYS A 161 27.57 -81.37 -10.25
C CYS A 161 28.69 -80.40 -9.79
N LEU A 162 29.65 -80.89 -9.00
CA LEU A 162 30.79 -80.12 -8.51
C LEU A 162 31.79 -79.80 -9.63
N ILE A 163 32.12 -80.77 -10.49
CA ILE A 163 32.97 -80.54 -11.67
C ILE A 163 32.33 -79.52 -12.61
N PHE A 164 31.03 -79.62 -12.85
CA PHE A 164 30.30 -78.69 -13.72
C PHE A 164 30.29 -77.26 -13.17
N ALA A 165 30.08 -77.09 -11.86
CA ALA A 165 30.17 -75.79 -11.21
C ALA A 165 31.55 -75.14 -11.39
N VAL A 166 32.63 -75.93 -11.30
CA VAL A 166 34.01 -75.46 -11.46
C VAL A 166 34.33 -75.08 -12.90
N VAL A 167 33.85 -75.86 -13.87
CA VAL A 167 34.00 -75.55 -15.29
C VAL A 167 33.29 -74.23 -15.62
N LEU A 168 32.06 -74.02 -15.11
CA LEU A 168 31.35 -72.76 -15.28
C LEU A 168 32.09 -71.58 -14.64
N ILE A 169 32.62 -71.76 -13.43
CA ILE A 169 33.43 -70.74 -12.77
C ILE A 169 34.64 -70.35 -13.63
N LEU A 170 35.40 -71.32 -14.12
CA LEU A 170 36.59 -71.07 -14.92
C LEU A 170 36.25 -70.35 -16.24
N LEU A 171 35.14 -70.73 -16.87
CA LEU A 171 34.69 -70.17 -18.15
C LEU A 171 34.29 -68.70 -18.02
N PHE A 172 33.66 -68.30 -16.91
CA PHE A 172 33.17 -66.93 -16.70
C PHE A 172 34.10 -66.05 -15.84
N ALA A 173 35.09 -66.62 -15.13
CA ALA A 173 35.97 -65.88 -14.22
C ALA A 173 36.70 -64.71 -14.90
N TRP A 174 37.22 -64.91 -16.11
CA TRP A 174 37.94 -63.87 -16.83
C TRP A 174 37.03 -62.71 -17.28
N ILE A 175 35.75 -62.98 -17.57
CA ILE A 175 34.76 -61.95 -17.94
C ILE A 175 34.45 -61.09 -16.72
N PHE A 176 34.18 -61.72 -15.56
CA PHE A 176 33.97 -61.00 -14.32
C PHE A 176 35.21 -60.19 -13.90
N MET A 177 36.42 -60.69 -14.17
CA MET A 177 37.68 -59.98 -13.93
C MET A 177 37.76 -58.66 -14.71
N ILE A 178 37.49 -58.69 -16.01
CA ILE A 178 37.52 -57.49 -16.85
C ILE A 178 36.43 -56.50 -16.43
N VAL A 179 35.21 -56.98 -16.23
CA VAL A 179 34.05 -56.14 -15.87
C VAL A 179 34.30 -55.40 -14.55
N THR A 180 34.74 -56.11 -13.52
CA THR A 180 35.01 -55.51 -12.20
C THR A 180 36.17 -54.52 -12.23
N MET A 181 37.22 -54.79 -13.01
CA MET A 181 38.34 -53.86 -13.20
C MET A 181 37.88 -52.55 -13.85
N VAL A 182 37.05 -52.63 -14.90
CA VAL A 182 36.53 -51.43 -15.59
C VAL A 182 35.64 -50.61 -14.66
N PHE A 183 34.73 -51.24 -13.91
CA PHE A 183 33.86 -50.54 -12.97
C PHE A 183 34.64 -49.93 -11.80
N PHE A 184 35.69 -50.59 -11.30
CA PHE A 184 36.49 -50.08 -10.20
C PHE A 184 37.37 -48.90 -10.62
N VAL A 185 38.11 -49.04 -11.73
CA VAL A 185 38.97 -47.96 -12.24
C VAL A 185 38.13 -46.78 -12.74
N GLY A 186 37.05 -47.05 -13.48
CA GLY A 186 36.17 -45.98 -13.96
C GLY A 186 35.39 -45.31 -12.83
N GLY A 187 34.88 -46.09 -11.88
CA GLY A 187 34.11 -45.59 -10.74
C GLY A 187 34.96 -44.73 -9.80
N THR A 188 36.16 -45.19 -9.42
CA THR A 188 37.05 -44.44 -8.52
C THR A 188 37.44 -43.09 -9.07
N GLN A 189 37.74 -43.03 -10.38
CA GLN A 189 38.06 -41.77 -11.04
C GLN A 189 36.84 -40.84 -11.11
N ALA A 190 35.65 -41.38 -11.42
CA ALA A 190 34.43 -40.58 -11.45
C ALA A 190 34.06 -40.00 -10.07
N ASP A 191 34.22 -40.78 -9.00
CA ASP A 191 33.95 -40.35 -7.62
C ASP A 191 34.93 -39.26 -7.16
N ALA A 192 36.21 -39.36 -7.55
CA ALA A 192 37.24 -38.41 -7.12
C ALA A 192 37.24 -37.09 -7.91
N SER A 193 36.94 -37.10 -9.21
CA SER A 193 37.10 -35.90 -10.07
C SER A 193 35.79 -35.29 -10.56
N ILE A 194 34.74 -36.09 -10.80
CA ILE A 194 33.51 -35.60 -11.45
C ILE A 194 32.45 -35.24 -10.40
N CYS A 195 32.29 -36.09 -9.39
CA CYS A 195 31.24 -35.93 -8.39
C CYS A 195 31.37 -34.69 -7.49
N PRO A 196 32.56 -34.32 -6.99
CA PRO A 196 32.74 -33.09 -6.22
C PRO A 196 32.40 -31.84 -7.03
N VAL A 197 32.77 -31.81 -8.31
CA VAL A 197 32.50 -30.69 -9.24
C VAL A 197 30.99 -30.56 -9.52
N LEU A 198 30.29 -31.69 -9.72
CA LEU A 198 28.85 -31.70 -9.97
C LEU A 198 28.01 -31.32 -8.74
N GLN A 199 28.45 -31.72 -7.54
CA GLN A 199 27.73 -31.46 -6.28
C GLN A 199 28.10 -30.11 -5.64
N GLY A 200 29.09 -29.39 -6.19
CA GLY A 200 29.53 -28.08 -5.71
C GLY A 200 30.42 -28.11 -4.48
N ALA A 201 30.85 -29.28 -4.01
CA ALA A 201 31.69 -29.45 -2.83
C ALA A 201 33.16 -29.70 -3.21
N PRO A 202 34.17 -29.12 -2.53
CA PRO A 202 34.10 -28.19 -1.38
C PRO A 202 34.12 -26.70 -1.75
N ASN A 203 34.34 -26.36 -3.03
CA ASN A 203 34.69 -25.00 -3.44
C ASN A 203 33.54 -24.21 -4.07
N ASN A 204 32.27 -24.51 -3.74
CA ASN A 204 31.11 -23.75 -4.20
C ASN A 204 31.08 -23.56 -5.74
N PHE A 205 31.28 -24.64 -6.50
CA PHE A 205 31.32 -24.65 -7.97
C PHE A 205 32.44 -23.83 -8.65
N THR A 206 33.38 -23.23 -7.93
CA THR A 206 34.52 -22.50 -8.55
C THR A 206 35.36 -23.39 -9.48
N MET A 207 35.52 -24.66 -9.12
CA MET A 207 36.23 -25.64 -9.95
C MET A 207 35.51 -25.95 -11.27
N LEU A 208 34.18 -25.78 -11.32
CA LEU A 208 33.40 -25.94 -12.55
C LEU A 208 33.68 -24.79 -13.53
N ASP A 209 33.80 -23.56 -13.02
CA ASP A 209 34.16 -22.40 -13.84
C ASP A 209 35.59 -22.54 -14.41
N ASP A 210 36.56 -22.99 -13.61
CA ASP A 210 37.93 -23.23 -14.05
C ASP A 210 38.03 -24.31 -15.14
N ILE A 211 37.26 -25.39 -15.01
CA ILE A 211 37.21 -26.47 -16.02
C ILE A 211 36.62 -25.96 -17.33
N ILE A 212 35.58 -25.13 -17.26
CA ILE A 212 34.93 -24.57 -18.45
C ILE A 212 35.86 -23.59 -19.15
N ASP A 213 36.55 -22.73 -18.41
CA ASP A 213 37.55 -21.81 -18.96
C ASP A 213 38.72 -22.57 -19.62
N PHE A 214 39.18 -23.67 -19.01
CA PHE A 214 40.16 -24.56 -19.61
C PHE A 214 39.66 -25.21 -20.92
N MET A 215 38.40 -25.66 -20.95
CA MET A 215 37.78 -26.27 -22.13
C MET A 215 37.61 -25.26 -23.27
N GLU A 216 37.26 -24.02 -22.97
CA GLU A 216 37.15 -22.95 -23.97
C GLU A 216 38.51 -22.62 -24.58
N GLN A 217 39.56 -22.50 -23.76
CA GLN A 217 40.92 -22.21 -24.22
C GLN A 217 41.54 -23.36 -25.02
N ARG A 218 41.26 -24.62 -24.66
CA ARG A 218 41.92 -25.78 -25.23
C ARG A 218 41.16 -26.45 -26.38
N PHE A 219 39.83 -26.39 -26.34
CA PHE A 219 38.94 -27.11 -27.27
C PHE A 219 37.99 -26.21 -28.05
N ASN A 220 38.15 -24.88 -27.99
CA ASN A 220 37.32 -23.91 -28.72
C ASN A 220 35.81 -24.05 -28.41
N VAL A 221 35.46 -24.51 -27.20
CA VAL A 221 34.07 -24.60 -26.75
C VAL A 221 33.65 -23.23 -26.23
N THR A 222 33.01 -22.42 -27.06
CA THR A 222 32.52 -21.10 -26.67
C THR A 222 31.25 -21.24 -25.83
N MET A 223 31.29 -20.71 -24.61
CA MET A 223 30.08 -20.64 -23.78
C MET A 223 29.12 -19.57 -24.35
N PRO A 224 27.81 -19.80 -24.27
CA PRO A 224 26.84 -18.83 -24.74
C PRO A 224 27.00 -17.52 -23.98
N VAL A 225 27.33 -16.46 -24.72
CA VAL A 225 27.32 -15.09 -24.20
C VAL A 225 25.87 -14.66 -24.14
N LEU A 226 25.41 -14.32 -22.95
CA LEU A 226 24.05 -13.86 -22.75
C LEU A 226 24.06 -12.39 -22.36
N PHE A 227 23.36 -11.57 -23.14
CA PHE A 227 23.22 -10.14 -22.89
C PHE A 227 24.57 -9.40 -22.77
N GLY A 228 25.54 -9.79 -23.59
CA GLY A 228 26.88 -9.17 -23.63
C GLY A 228 27.79 -9.54 -22.46
N LYS A 229 27.38 -10.45 -21.56
CA LYS A 229 28.21 -10.99 -20.48
C LYS A 229 28.46 -12.49 -20.69
N LYS A 230 29.70 -12.91 -20.43
CA LYS A 230 30.04 -14.33 -20.34
C LYS A 230 29.36 -14.90 -19.09
N ILE A 231 28.53 -15.92 -19.25
CA ILE A 231 27.93 -16.62 -18.11
C ILE A 231 28.98 -17.57 -17.54
N MET A 232 29.29 -17.40 -16.25
CA MET A 232 30.04 -18.37 -15.44
C MET A 232 29.03 -19.30 -14.77
N PRO A 233 28.89 -20.57 -15.20
CA PRO A 233 27.85 -21.46 -14.67
C PRO A 233 28.02 -21.78 -13.18
N GLY A 234 29.24 -21.77 -12.65
CA GLY A 234 29.52 -21.98 -11.24
C GLY A 234 29.01 -20.82 -10.38
N GLN A 235 29.32 -19.58 -10.77
CA GLN A 235 28.75 -18.39 -10.11
C GLN A 235 27.22 -18.32 -10.24
N LEU A 236 26.67 -18.67 -11.40
CA LEU A 236 25.23 -18.77 -11.61
C LEU A 236 24.61 -19.78 -10.65
N MET A 237 25.15 -21.01 -10.56
CA MET A 237 24.64 -22.06 -9.67
C MET A 237 24.76 -21.66 -8.20
N LEU A 238 25.83 -20.96 -7.80
CA LEU A 238 26.00 -20.44 -6.44
C LEU A 238 24.93 -19.40 -6.08
N SER A 239 24.64 -18.47 -6.99
CA SER A 239 23.55 -17.50 -6.82
C SER A 239 22.18 -18.17 -6.79
N CYS A 240 21.96 -19.19 -7.63
CA CYS A 240 20.73 -19.99 -7.63
C CYS A 240 20.56 -20.80 -6.34
N MET A 241 21.65 -21.29 -5.75
CA MET A 241 21.64 -21.93 -4.42
C MET A 241 21.20 -20.93 -3.34
N ASN A 242 21.57 -19.66 -3.43
CA ASN A 242 21.17 -18.64 -2.46
C ASN A 242 19.75 -18.08 -2.68
N ASP A 243 18.91 -18.75 -3.49
CA ASP A 243 17.55 -18.31 -3.86
C ASP A 243 17.50 -16.89 -4.46
N GLN A 244 18.58 -16.49 -5.15
CA GLN A 244 18.60 -15.21 -5.85
C GLN A 244 17.75 -15.30 -7.12
N SER A 245 17.17 -14.16 -7.50
CA SER A 245 16.46 -14.04 -8.78
C SER A 245 17.47 -14.13 -9.93
N LEU A 246 17.02 -14.69 -11.05
CA LEU A 246 17.79 -14.70 -12.28
C LEU A 246 18.15 -13.28 -12.74
N PHE A 247 17.27 -12.32 -12.46
CA PHE A 247 17.47 -10.89 -12.74
C PHE A 247 18.70 -10.31 -12.03
N VAL A 248 18.84 -10.57 -10.73
CA VAL A 248 20.01 -10.14 -9.94
C VAL A 248 21.25 -10.94 -10.35
N THR A 249 21.10 -12.24 -10.57
CA THR A 249 22.22 -13.13 -10.89
C THR A 249 22.90 -12.79 -12.22
N LEU A 250 22.12 -12.43 -13.23
CA LEU A 250 22.63 -11.96 -14.52
C LEU A 250 23.04 -10.47 -14.50
N GLY A 251 22.82 -9.77 -13.38
CA GLY A 251 23.17 -8.37 -13.19
C GLY A 251 22.41 -7.42 -14.12
N LEU A 252 21.11 -7.66 -14.32
CA LEU A 252 20.27 -6.82 -15.18
C LEU A 252 19.84 -5.52 -14.52
N GLY A 253 19.98 -5.38 -13.20
CA GLY A 253 19.62 -4.17 -12.48
C GLY A 253 20.29 -2.89 -13.01
N SER A 254 21.47 -2.97 -13.63
CA SER A 254 22.13 -1.81 -14.25
C SER A 254 21.50 -1.37 -15.57
N GLN A 255 20.69 -2.22 -16.19
CA GLN A 255 19.98 -1.95 -17.46
C GLN A 255 18.56 -1.41 -17.20
N PHE A 256 18.02 -1.62 -16.00
CA PHE A 256 16.67 -1.22 -15.62
C PHE A 256 16.69 0.01 -14.72
N ASN A 257 16.32 1.15 -15.28
CA ASN A 257 16.32 2.42 -14.57
C ASN A 257 14.91 2.73 -14.02
N ILE A 258 14.54 2.10 -12.90
CA ILE A 258 13.26 2.37 -12.19
C ILE A 258 13.23 3.83 -11.70
N THR A 259 14.39 4.39 -11.37
CA THR A 259 14.54 5.82 -11.05
C THR A 259 14.12 6.74 -12.19
N GLN A 260 14.30 6.35 -13.45
CA GLN A 260 13.85 7.14 -14.60
C GLN A 260 12.31 7.17 -14.71
N ILE A 261 11.63 6.04 -14.48
CA ILE A 261 10.16 5.99 -14.45
C ILE A 261 9.65 6.86 -13.30
N ARG A 262 10.29 6.75 -12.13
CA ARG A 262 10.01 7.57 -10.95
C ARG A 262 10.16 9.06 -11.29
N ASP A 263 11.29 9.46 -11.87
CA ASP A 263 11.55 10.85 -12.25
C ASP A 263 10.57 11.37 -13.32
N GLN A 264 10.15 10.54 -14.27
CA GLN A 264 9.12 10.89 -15.26
C GLN A 264 7.74 11.10 -14.61
N LEU A 265 7.40 10.31 -13.60
CA LEU A 265 6.17 10.48 -12.83
C LEU A 265 6.21 11.74 -11.96
N TYR A 266 7.36 12.03 -11.34
CA TYR A 266 7.60 13.21 -10.52
C TYR A 266 7.88 14.50 -11.31
N SER A 267 8.14 14.39 -12.62
CA SER A 267 8.25 15.55 -13.52
C SER A 267 6.95 16.36 -13.59
N PHE A 268 5.83 15.76 -13.15
CA PHE A 268 4.60 16.50 -12.90
C PHE A 268 4.81 17.44 -11.71
N ASN A 269 5.04 18.72 -12.02
CA ASN A 269 5.19 19.78 -11.03
C ASN A 269 3.85 20.03 -10.29
N ILE A 270 3.51 19.15 -9.35
CA ILE A 270 2.31 19.23 -8.49
C ILE A 270 2.27 20.61 -7.84
N SER A 271 3.40 21.08 -7.32
CA SER A 271 3.54 22.40 -6.70
C SER A 271 3.20 23.53 -7.67
N GLY A 272 3.63 23.42 -8.93
CA GLY A 272 3.29 24.36 -10.00
C GLY A 272 1.80 24.34 -10.34
N GLN A 273 1.20 23.15 -10.49
CA GLN A 273 -0.22 23.01 -10.80
C GLN A 273 -1.13 23.43 -9.62
N LEU A 274 -0.68 23.23 -8.39
CA LEU A 274 -1.32 23.76 -7.19
C LEU A 274 -1.22 25.27 -7.06
N ASN A 275 -0.13 25.85 -7.58
CA ASN A 275 0.03 27.30 -7.62
C ASN A 275 -0.82 27.92 -8.72
N SER A 276 -1.07 27.20 -9.83
CA SER A 276 -2.02 27.62 -10.86
C SER A 276 -3.48 27.31 -10.54
N LEU A 277 -3.76 26.52 -9.49
CA LEU A 277 -5.12 26.31 -9.01
C LEU A 277 -5.66 27.63 -8.49
N ASP A 278 -6.64 28.19 -9.21
CA ASP A 278 -7.40 29.33 -8.74
C ASP A 278 -8.34 28.89 -7.61
N ALA A 279 -7.77 28.77 -6.41
CA ALA A 279 -8.51 28.51 -5.18
C ALA A 279 -9.19 29.78 -4.64
N ASN A 280 -9.14 30.88 -5.39
CA ASN A 280 -9.77 32.11 -4.98
C ASN A 280 -11.29 31.97 -5.04
N LEU A 281 -11.94 32.24 -3.91
CA LEU A 281 -13.40 32.25 -3.77
C LEU A 281 -13.93 33.68 -3.66
N ASN A 282 -13.13 34.69 -4.04
CA ASN A 282 -13.54 36.09 -4.06
C ASN A 282 -14.78 36.36 -4.91
N ASP A 283 -14.99 35.56 -5.95
CA ASP A 283 -16.17 35.67 -6.83
C ASP A 283 -17.46 35.20 -6.13
N VAL A 284 -17.34 34.48 -5.01
CA VAL A 284 -18.48 34.01 -4.23
C VAL A 284 -18.97 35.12 -3.30
N VAL A 285 -20.07 35.76 -3.70
CA VAL A 285 -20.70 36.85 -2.96
C VAL A 285 -21.94 36.35 -2.23
N ILE A 286 -21.87 36.32 -0.90
CA ILE A 286 -23.02 36.12 0.00
C ILE A 286 -23.49 37.44 0.62
N TYR A 287 -22.62 38.44 0.68
CA TYR A 287 -22.92 39.78 1.15
C TYR A 287 -22.30 40.81 0.22
N SER A 288 -23.16 41.55 -0.49
CA SER A 288 -22.74 42.53 -1.51
C SER A 288 -22.54 43.92 -0.93
N SER A 289 -21.68 44.72 -1.57
CA SER A 289 -21.46 46.14 -1.24
C SER A 289 -22.74 46.99 -1.31
N ALA A 290 -23.66 46.64 -2.22
CA ALA A 290 -24.98 47.27 -2.31
C ALA A 290 -25.83 46.98 -1.06
N THR A 291 -25.74 45.77 -0.50
CA THR A 291 -26.44 45.41 0.75
C THR A 291 -25.79 46.07 1.96
N ASP A 292 -24.46 46.22 1.96
CA ASP A 292 -23.75 47.00 2.98
C ASP A 292 -24.16 48.46 3.01
N THR A 293 -24.23 49.09 1.84
CA THR A 293 -24.70 50.48 1.72
C THR A 293 -26.14 50.64 2.25
N GLN A 294 -27.00 49.65 2.03
CA GLN A 294 -28.36 49.66 2.58
C GLN A 294 -28.37 49.53 4.11
N PHE A 295 -27.55 48.64 4.68
CA PHE A 295 -27.40 48.52 6.13
C PHE A 295 -26.87 49.81 6.76
N GLN A 296 -25.88 50.47 6.15
CA GLN A 296 -25.36 51.75 6.64
C GLN A 296 -26.45 52.83 6.68
N LYS A 297 -27.32 52.91 5.66
CA LYS A 297 -28.47 53.83 5.66
C LYS A 297 -29.46 53.55 6.79
N ILE A 298 -29.70 52.29 7.13
CA ILE A 298 -30.54 51.92 8.28
C ILE A 298 -29.88 52.39 9.58
N LEU A 299 -28.58 52.12 9.74
CA LEU A 299 -27.83 52.49 10.94
C LEU A 299 -27.80 54.01 11.14
N THR A 300 -27.67 54.79 10.08
CA THR A 300 -27.76 56.26 10.15
C THR A 300 -29.17 56.69 10.56
N GLY A 301 -30.21 56.08 9.99
CA GLY A 301 -31.61 56.43 10.31
C GLY A 301 -32.01 56.08 11.74
N LEU A 302 -31.45 55.01 12.30
CA LEU A 302 -31.68 54.60 13.69
C LEU A 302 -30.83 55.35 14.72
N SER A 303 -29.92 56.24 14.28
CA SER A 303 -29.02 57.01 15.15
C SER A 303 -29.53 58.44 15.43
N PHE A 304 -30.84 58.65 15.39
CA PHE A 304 -31.45 59.95 15.65
C PHE A 304 -31.30 60.36 17.13
N ASP A 305 -30.87 61.59 17.38
CA ASP A 305 -30.70 62.13 18.74
C ASP A 305 -31.98 62.84 19.21
N PHE A 306 -32.65 62.24 20.19
CA PHE A 306 -33.85 62.80 20.80
C PHE A 306 -33.58 63.77 21.96
N ASN A 307 -32.33 63.87 22.44
CA ASN A 307 -31.97 64.70 23.61
C ASN A 307 -32.38 66.17 23.52
N PRO A 308 -32.21 66.86 22.37
CA PRO A 308 -32.62 68.27 22.24
C PRO A 308 -34.13 68.47 22.43
N PHE A 309 -34.94 67.46 22.13
CA PHE A 309 -36.40 67.51 22.24
C PHE A 309 -36.86 67.20 23.65
N TYR A 310 -36.22 66.24 24.34
CA TYR A 310 -36.50 65.96 25.75
C TYR A 310 -36.31 67.19 26.62
N ALA A 311 -35.25 67.96 26.40
CA ALA A 311 -34.99 69.19 27.15
C ALA A 311 -36.15 70.20 27.03
N GLN A 312 -36.81 70.27 25.87
CA GLN A 312 -37.93 71.18 25.66
C GLN A 312 -39.27 70.63 26.13
N LEU A 313 -39.43 69.31 26.16
CA LEU A 313 -40.65 68.64 26.65
C LEU A 313 -40.68 68.52 28.17
N ASP A 314 -39.55 68.72 28.85
CA ASP A 314 -39.46 68.64 30.31
C ASP A 314 -40.30 69.73 31.00
N VAL A 315 -41.40 69.27 31.59
CA VAL A 315 -42.38 70.10 32.29
C VAL A 315 -41.78 70.76 33.54
N ASN A 316 -40.79 70.11 34.16
CA ASN A 316 -40.15 70.59 35.38
C ASN A 316 -38.97 71.52 35.07
N GLY A 317 -38.14 71.16 34.10
CA GLY A 317 -37.00 71.97 33.65
C GLY A 317 -37.38 73.21 32.84
N ASN A 318 -38.53 73.17 32.17
CA ASN A 318 -39.10 74.28 31.39
C ASN A 318 -40.60 74.45 31.71
N PRO A 319 -40.96 75.03 32.88
CA PRO A 319 -42.34 75.20 33.28
C PRO A 319 -43.02 76.34 32.50
N LEU A 320 -44.30 76.16 32.17
CA LEU A 320 -45.12 77.25 31.67
C LEU A 320 -45.27 78.34 32.76
N PRO A 321 -45.53 79.61 32.39
CA PRO A 321 -45.55 80.75 33.32
C PRO A 321 -46.82 80.81 34.20
N TYR A 322 -47.18 79.69 34.83
CA TYR A 322 -48.34 79.55 35.74
C TYR A 322 -48.32 80.58 36.88
N VAL A 323 -47.15 80.79 37.50
CA VAL A 323 -46.99 81.72 38.63
C VAL A 323 -47.27 83.17 38.21
N GLN A 324 -46.79 83.57 37.02
CA GLN A 324 -46.99 84.92 36.50
C GLN A 324 -48.45 85.15 36.09
N LEU A 325 -49.10 84.13 35.52
CA LEU A 325 -50.52 84.16 35.18
C LEU A 325 -51.40 84.23 36.42
N GLY A 326 -51.08 83.45 37.47
CA GLY A 326 -51.77 83.49 38.76
C GLY A 326 -51.61 84.82 39.49
N TRP A 327 -50.42 85.43 39.45
CA TRP A 327 -50.20 86.78 39.98
C TRP A 327 -51.02 87.83 39.23
N PHE A 328 -51.06 87.75 37.89
CA PHE A 328 -51.83 88.66 37.05
C PHE A 328 -53.34 88.50 37.29
N ARG A 329 -53.83 87.26 37.41
CA ARG A 329 -55.21 86.92 37.79
C ARG A 329 -55.57 87.54 39.15
N GLY A 330 -54.69 87.40 40.13
CA GLY A 330 -54.85 87.98 41.46
C GLY A 330 -55.02 89.51 41.42
N ASN A 331 -54.14 90.21 40.71
CA ASN A 331 -54.22 91.67 40.57
C ASN A 331 -55.49 92.14 39.85
N ILE A 332 -55.92 91.44 38.79
CA ILE A 332 -57.15 91.78 38.07
C ILE A 332 -58.39 91.50 38.93
N SER A 333 -58.41 90.40 39.68
CA SER A 333 -59.49 90.09 40.61
C SER A 333 -59.62 91.13 41.74
N ALA A 334 -58.48 91.63 42.25
CA ALA A 334 -58.45 92.71 43.23
C ALA A 334 -58.93 94.05 42.65
N ALA A 335 -58.48 94.41 41.44
CA ALA A 335 -58.93 95.63 40.75
C ALA A 335 -60.43 95.59 40.43
N ARG A 336 -60.95 94.41 40.08
CA ARG A 336 -62.38 94.17 39.86
C ARG A 336 -63.20 94.38 41.14
N ALA A 337 -62.72 93.93 42.29
CA ALA A 337 -63.42 94.09 43.57
C ALA A 337 -63.58 95.57 43.99
N THR A 338 -62.71 96.45 43.48
CA THR A 338 -62.74 97.90 43.76
C THR A 338 -63.41 98.74 42.67
N ALA A 339 -63.86 98.14 41.56
CA ALA A 339 -64.43 98.85 40.42
C ALA A 339 -65.91 99.24 40.63
N PRO A 340 -66.36 100.45 40.26
CA PRO A 340 -67.78 100.84 40.33
C PRO A 340 -68.64 100.03 39.35
N THR A 341 -69.77 99.49 39.81
CA THR A 341 -70.81 98.85 38.98
C THR A 341 -71.66 99.90 38.23
N PRO A 342 -72.34 99.52 37.13
CA PRO A 342 -72.09 99.75 35.69
C PRO A 342 -72.28 101.22 35.21
N PRO A 343 -71.97 101.59 33.93
CA PRO A 343 -72.23 100.77 32.73
C PRO A 343 -71.07 99.97 32.12
N THR A 344 -69.80 100.17 32.48
CA THR A 344 -68.70 99.63 31.63
C THR A 344 -67.37 99.13 32.26
N PRO A 345 -67.07 99.22 33.58
CA PRO A 345 -65.80 98.65 34.10
C PRO A 345 -65.84 97.15 34.45
N VAL A 346 -66.94 96.64 35.01
CA VAL A 346 -66.97 95.29 35.64
C VAL A 346 -66.98 94.16 34.60
N ASP A 347 -67.81 94.28 33.55
CA ASP A 347 -67.92 93.29 32.46
C ASP A 347 -66.59 93.10 31.72
N TYR A 348 -65.75 94.14 31.65
CA TYR A 348 -64.42 94.07 31.06
C TYR A 348 -63.47 93.19 31.90
N PHE A 349 -63.45 93.39 33.22
CA PHE A 349 -62.64 92.57 34.11
C PHE A 349 -63.11 91.10 34.14
N ASP A 350 -64.43 90.88 34.09
CA ASP A 350 -65.04 89.56 33.89
C ASP A 350 -64.53 88.87 32.62
N ASN A 351 -64.57 89.58 31.49
CA ASN A 351 -64.12 89.07 30.21
C ASN A 351 -62.62 88.72 30.23
N VAL A 352 -61.80 89.56 30.88
CA VAL A 352 -60.35 89.33 30.99
C VAL A 352 -60.04 88.16 31.92
N LEU A 353 -60.74 88.01 33.05
CA LEU A 353 -60.60 86.86 33.95
C LEU A 353 -61.02 85.56 33.27
N ALA A 354 -62.14 85.56 32.53
CA ALA A 354 -62.57 84.40 31.75
C ALA A 354 -61.54 84.01 30.67
N LYS A 355 -60.88 84.99 30.05
CA LYS A 355 -59.77 84.75 29.12
C LYS A 355 -58.52 84.18 29.81
N ILE A 356 -58.19 84.65 31.01
CA ILE A 356 -57.06 84.12 31.80
C ILE A 356 -57.33 82.65 32.19
N ASP A 357 -58.54 82.35 32.67
CA ASP A 357 -58.96 80.99 33.03
C ASP A 357 -58.93 80.06 31.81
N ALA A 358 -59.35 80.56 30.64
CA ALA A 358 -59.25 79.82 29.39
C ALA A 358 -57.79 79.56 28.96
N VAL A 359 -56.87 80.51 29.16
CA VAL A 359 -55.44 80.34 28.88
C VAL A 359 -54.79 79.35 29.85
N GLU A 360 -55.14 79.41 31.14
CA GLU A 360 -54.67 78.47 32.17
C GLU A 360 -55.11 77.03 31.85
N ALA A 361 -56.38 76.85 31.46
CA ALA A 361 -56.90 75.55 31.01
C ALA A 361 -56.14 75.01 29.78
N GLN A 362 -55.83 75.87 28.80
CA GLN A 362 -55.03 75.48 27.63
C GLN A 362 -53.59 75.11 27.98
N MET A 363 -52.97 75.79 28.96
CA MET A 363 -51.61 75.44 29.42
C MET A 363 -51.56 74.04 30.04
N HIS A 364 -52.56 73.66 30.84
CA HIS A 364 -52.64 72.29 31.38
C HIS A 364 -52.76 71.23 30.28
N VAL A 365 -53.52 71.51 29.21
CA VAL A 365 -53.60 70.62 28.04
C VAL A 365 -52.25 70.52 27.33
N VAL A 366 -51.50 71.62 27.23
CA VAL A 366 -50.15 71.63 26.65
C VAL A 366 -49.17 70.79 27.47
N ASP A 367 -49.16 70.91 28.80
CA ASP A 367 -48.26 70.12 29.65
C ASP A 367 -48.61 68.62 29.67
N ALA A 368 -49.90 68.28 29.63
CA ALA A 368 -50.34 66.90 29.40
C ALA A 368 -49.87 66.38 28.03
N GLY A 369 -49.96 67.23 26.99
CA GLY A 369 -49.44 66.93 25.65
C GLY A 369 -47.92 66.74 25.62
N ARG A 370 -47.15 67.57 26.33
CA ARG A 370 -45.69 67.44 26.44
C ARG A 370 -45.29 66.12 27.09
N THR A 371 -45.97 65.74 28.17
CA THR A 371 -45.75 64.47 28.87
C THR A 371 -46.08 63.28 27.96
N PHE A 372 -47.21 63.35 27.24
CA PHE A 372 -47.62 62.32 26.29
C PHE A 372 -46.61 62.16 25.14
N VAL A 373 -46.17 63.25 24.52
CA VAL A 373 -45.18 63.19 23.44
C VAL A 373 -43.84 62.69 23.97
N SER A 374 -43.40 63.13 25.15
CA SER A 374 -42.16 62.65 25.78
C SER A 374 -42.18 61.13 26.01
N ALA A 375 -43.31 60.57 26.44
CA ALA A 375 -43.46 59.12 26.62
C ALA A 375 -43.45 58.35 25.29
N ASN A 376 -44.05 58.88 24.23
CA ASN A 376 -44.01 58.25 22.91
C ASN A 376 -42.60 58.29 22.30
N ILE A 377 -41.89 59.42 22.45
CA ILE A 377 -40.50 59.55 22.00
C ILE A 377 -39.59 58.57 22.75
N SER A 378 -39.81 58.32 24.05
CA SER A 378 -38.98 57.36 24.80
C SER A 378 -39.17 55.91 24.37
N VAL A 379 -40.41 55.50 24.07
CA VAL A 379 -40.70 54.19 23.49
C VAL A 379 -40.07 54.05 22.10
N LEU A 380 -40.19 55.09 21.25
CA LEU A 380 -39.57 55.11 19.92
C LEU A 380 -38.04 55.04 19.99
N ALA A 381 -37.42 55.84 20.85
CA ALA A 381 -35.97 55.86 21.05
C ALA A 381 -35.45 54.49 21.51
N THR A 382 -36.13 53.85 22.48
CA THR A 382 -35.77 52.52 22.97
C THR A 382 -35.89 51.45 21.88
N SER A 383 -36.94 51.54 21.06
CA SER A 383 -37.17 50.65 19.92
C SER A 383 -36.10 50.81 18.84
N MET A 384 -35.72 52.06 18.53
CA MET A 384 -34.65 52.38 17.57
C MET A 384 -33.30 51.84 18.04
N VAL A 385 -32.95 51.99 19.32
CA VAL A 385 -31.71 51.44 19.89
C VAL A 385 -31.68 49.91 19.80
N SER A 386 -32.80 49.26 20.14
CA SER A 386 -32.91 47.79 20.08
C SER A 386 -32.76 47.28 18.64
N LEU A 387 -33.43 47.94 17.68
CA LEU A 387 -33.34 47.59 16.26
C LEU A 387 -31.94 47.85 15.71
N LYS A 388 -31.28 48.94 16.13
CA LYS A 388 -29.90 49.26 15.75
C LYS A 388 -28.93 48.17 16.19
N LEU A 389 -29.06 47.67 17.42
CA LEU A 389 -28.22 46.57 17.93
C LEU A 389 -28.39 45.30 17.09
N VAL A 390 -29.63 44.94 16.75
CA VAL A 390 -29.93 43.77 15.90
C VAL A 390 -29.35 43.97 14.49
N ALA A 391 -29.48 45.17 13.91
CA ALA A 391 -28.95 45.50 12.60
C ALA A 391 -27.40 45.41 12.56
N ILE A 392 -26.72 45.98 13.55
CA ILE A 392 -25.25 45.90 13.70
C ILE A 392 -24.80 44.45 13.82
N SER A 393 -25.45 43.67 14.69
CA SER A 393 -25.12 42.26 14.89
C SER A 393 -25.27 41.46 13.60
N THR A 394 -26.38 41.65 12.89
CA THR A 394 -26.67 40.97 11.62
C THR A 394 -25.67 41.35 10.53
N GLN A 395 -25.36 42.64 10.39
CA GLN A 395 -24.35 43.13 9.44
C GLN A 395 -22.97 42.53 9.75
N ASN A 396 -22.54 42.54 11.00
CA ASN A 396 -21.25 41.99 11.41
C ASN A 396 -21.15 40.49 11.11
N MET A 397 -22.21 39.72 11.36
CA MET A 397 -22.24 38.30 11.00
C MET A 397 -22.11 38.08 9.48
N ALA A 398 -22.81 38.87 8.67
CA ALA A 398 -22.74 38.78 7.21
C ALA A 398 -21.36 39.18 6.66
N ILE A 399 -20.78 40.28 7.17
CA ILE A 399 -19.42 40.72 6.84
C ILE A 399 -18.42 39.61 7.21
N ASN A 400 -18.47 39.11 8.44
CA ASN A 400 -17.57 38.04 8.88
C ASN A 400 -17.68 36.78 8.00
N GLY A 401 -18.91 36.41 7.61
CA GLY A 401 -19.15 35.32 6.67
C GLY A 401 -18.48 35.55 5.31
N GLN A 402 -18.70 36.73 4.72
CA GLN A 402 -18.11 37.11 3.44
C GLN A 402 -16.58 37.16 3.52
N THR A 403 -16.02 37.74 4.58
CA THR A 403 -14.58 37.83 4.80
C THR A 403 -13.97 36.44 4.92
N ARG A 404 -14.61 35.47 5.58
CA ARG A 404 -14.08 34.09 5.65
C ARG A 404 -13.98 33.40 4.28
N ILE A 405 -14.88 33.75 3.36
CA ILE A 405 -14.87 33.25 1.99
C ILE A 405 -13.79 33.95 1.15
N SER A 406 -13.72 35.29 1.21
CA SER A 406 -12.85 36.10 0.35
C SER A 406 -11.42 36.32 0.87
N SER A 407 -11.17 36.28 2.18
CA SER A 407 -9.82 36.53 2.74
C SER A 407 -8.82 35.39 2.51
N GLY A 408 -9.10 34.48 1.58
CA GLY A 408 -8.24 33.34 1.27
C GLY A 408 -8.28 32.23 2.31
N GLY A 409 -9.04 32.35 3.41
CA GLY A 409 -9.19 31.30 4.41
C GLY A 409 -9.73 30.00 3.81
N MET A 410 -10.87 30.06 3.10
CA MET A 410 -11.39 28.89 2.38
C MET A 410 -10.51 28.49 1.18
N GLY A 411 -9.94 29.44 0.45
CA GLY A 411 -9.03 29.12 -0.66
C GLY A 411 -7.79 28.35 -0.21
N ALA A 412 -7.21 28.70 0.94
CA ALA A 412 -6.10 27.98 1.55
C ALA A 412 -6.51 26.56 1.95
N ILE A 413 -7.71 26.36 2.49
CA ILE A 413 -8.25 25.03 2.81
C ILE A 413 -8.40 24.20 1.54
N VAL A 414 -8.95 24.76 0.46
CA VAL A 414 -9.09 24.07 -0.84
C VAL A 414 -7.72 23.69 -1.39
N LYS A 415 -6.74 24.60 -1.35
CA LYS A 415 -5.37 24.33 -1.79
C LYS A 415 -4.68 23.26 -0.93
N GLN A 416 -4.87 23.27 0.38
CA GLN A 416 -4.35 22.25 1.28
C GLN A 416 -4.99 20.88 1.01
N ALA A 417 -6.31 20.83 0.84
CA ALA A 417 -7.02 19.60 0.50
C ALA A 417 -6.56 19.04 -0.86
N ALA A 418 -6.35 19.90 -1.86
CA ALA A 418 -5.79 19.53 -3.15
C ALA A 418 -4.35 18.98 -3.02
N THR A 419 -3.53 19.57 -2.14
CA THR A 419 -2.17 19.08 -1.84
C THR A 419 -2.20 17.67 -1.26
N LEU A 420 -3.06 17.43 -0.27
CA LEU A 420 -3.21 16.13 0.36
C LEU A 420 -3.74 15.08 -0.61
N PHE A 421 -4.69 15.45 -1.48
CA PHE A 421 -5.19 14.57 -2.53
C PHE A 421 -4.08 14.16 -3.50
N ALA A 422 -3.29 15.12 -4.00
CA ALA A 422 -2.17 14.83 -4.89
C ALA A 422 -1.14 13.93 -4.19
N ALA A 423 -0.68 14.30 -2.98
CA ALA A 423 0.29 13.52 -2.22
C ALA A 423 -0.17 12.07 -1.95
N ARG A 424 -1.44 11.88 -1.59
CA ARG A 424 -2.01 10.54 -1.38
C ARG A 424 -2.05 9.73 -2.67
N THR A 425 -2.37 10.37 -3.79
CA THR A 425 -2.45 9.70 -5.09
C THR A 425 -1.07 9.24 -5.55
N PHE A 426 -0.06 10.10 -5.48
CA PHE A 426 1.32 9.74 -5.85
C PHE A 426 1.94 8.73 -4.87
N SER A 427 1.60 8.77 -3.58
CA SER A 427 2.06 7.77 -2.62
C SER A 427 1.63 6.33 -2.97
N ILE A 428 0.46 6.15 -3.60
CA ILE A 428 0.04 4.82 -4.09
C ILE A 428 0.94 4.37 -5.24
N VAL A 429 1.33 5.30 -6.12
CA VAL A 429 2.26 5.02 -7.22
C VAL A 429 3.64 4.67 -6.69
N ASP A 430 4.13 5.34 -5.64
CA ASP A 430 5.39 4.97 -4.96
C ASP A 430 5.34 3.56 -4.39
N GLN A 431 4.26 3.22 -3.67
CA GLN A 431 4.10 1.87 -3.12
C GLN A 431 4.12 0.81 -4.22
N PHE A 432 3.51 1.10 -5.37
CA PHE A 432 3.57 0.22 -6.53
C PHE A 432 4.99 0.12 -7.10
N LEU A 433 5.70 1.24 -7.24
CA LEU A 433 7.09 1.28 -7.73
C LEU A 433 8.03 0.48 -6.80
N ASP A 434 7.92 0.66 -5.49
CA ASP A 434 8.71 -0.07 -4.50
C ASP A 434 8.38 -1.57 -4.52
N TYR A 435 7.09 -1.91 -4.64
CA TYR A 435 6.65 -3.30 -4.81
C TYR A 435 7.17 -3.92 -6.11
N PHE A 436 7.13 -3.18 -7.22
CA PHE A 436 7.60 -3.63 -8.52
C PHE A 436 9.12 -3.87 -8.50
N GLU A 437 9.89 -2.91 -7.99
CA GLU A 437 11.34 -3.04 -7.82
C GLU A 437 11.69 -4.25 -6.95
N GLY A 438 11.04 -4.38 -5.79
CA GLY A 438 11.22 -5.52 -4.90
C GLY A 438 10.87 -6.85 -5.58
N SER A 439 9.76 -6.90 -6.32
CA SER A 439 9.31 -8.12 -7.01
C SER A 439 10.25 -8.52 -8.14
N VAL A 440 10.74 -7.57 -8.94
CA VAL A 440 11.69 -7.85 -10.02
C VAL A 440 13.03 -8.31 -9.45
N MET A 441 13.53 -7.66 -8.40
CA MET A 441 14.82 -8.00 -7.80
C MET A 441 14.79 -9.33 -7.02
N THR A 442 13.66 -9.72 -6.42
CA THR A 442 13.60 -10.86 -5.50
C THR A 442 12.78 -12.05 -6.00
N GLN A 443 11.76 -11.83 -6.82
CA GLN A 443 10.79 -12.87 -7.21
C GLN A 443 10.83 -13.20 -8.71
N ALA A 444 11.24 -12.28 -9.58
CA ALA A 444 11.26 -12.53 -11.02
C ALA A 444 12.32 -13.57 -11.39
N GLY A 445 11.87 -14.76 -11.82
CA GLY A 445 12.75 -15.84 -12.25
C GLY A 445 13.59 -16.43 -11.11
N LYS A 446 12.97 -16.83 -9.98
CA LYS A 446 13.68 -17.56 -8.93
C LYS A 446 14.41 -18.79 -9.50
N CYS A 447 15.71 -18.86 -9.25
CA CYS A 447 16.57 -19.90 -9.84
C CYS A 447 16.73 -21.15 -8.95
N ARG A 448 16.24 -21.10 -7.70
CA ARG A 448 16.35 -22.22 -6.75
C ARG A 448 15.79 -23.55 -7.27
N PRO A 449 14.61 -23.62 -7.92
CA PRO A 449 14.09 -24.89 -8.45
C PRO A 449 14.99 -25.50 -9.53
N ALA A 450 15.68 -24.67 -10.32
CA ALA A 450 16.62 -25.14 -11.33
C ALA A 450 17.88 -25.73 -10.67
N TYR A 451 18.40 -25.06 -9.64
CA TYR A 451 19.51 -25.58 -8.83
C TYR A 451 19.16 -26.92 -8.18
N ASP A 452 18.00 -27.02 -7.52
CA ASP A 452 17.59 -28.26 -6.85
C ASP A 452 17.39 -29.41 -7.85
N ALA A 453 16.96 -29.14 -9.08
CA ALA A 453 16.87 -30.15 -10.14
C ALA A 453 18.25 -30.66 -10.59
N VAL A 454 19.22 -29.75 -10.82
CA VAL A 454 20.60 -30.12 -11.18
C VAL A 454 21.26 -30.90 -10.04
N GLN A 455 21.11 -30.43 -8.80
CA GLN A 455 21.63 -31.11 -7.62
C GLN A 455 20.99 -32.49 -7.45
N GLY A 456 19.69 -32.62 -7.71
CA GLY A 456 18.99 -33.91 -7.65
C GLY A 456 19.54 -34.93 -8.64
N ILE A 457 19.82 -34.50 -9.88
CA ILE A 457 20.46 -35.36 -10.90
C ILE A 457 21.90 -35.71 -10.49
N ALA A 458 22.67 -34.72 -10.03
CA ALA A 458 24.04 -34.91 -9.58
C ALA A 458 24.12 -35.91 -8.42
N SER A 459 23.25 -35.78 -7.41
CA SER A 459 23.18 -36.71 -6.29
C SER A 459 22.70 -38.10 -6.70
N LEU A 460 21.72 -38.22 -7.61
CA LEU A 460 21.30 -39.52 -8.12
C LEU A 460 22.46 -40.27 -8.81
N PHE A 461 23.24 -39.56 -9.64
CA PHE A 461 24.37 -40.14 -10.34
C PHE A 461 25.53 -40.48 -9.39
N CYS A 462 25.94 -39.52 -8.57
CA CYS A 462 27.10 -39.68 -7.70
C CYS A 462 26.83 -40.59 -6.50
N ASP A 463 25.75 -40.33 -5.76
CA ASP A 463 25.44 -41.08 -4.55
C ASP A 463 24.69 -42.38 -4.85
N GLY A 464 23.85 -42.39 -5.89
CA GLY A 464 23.03 -43.54 -6.24
C GLY A 464 23.74 -44.57 -7.13
N PHE A 465 24.62 -44.15 -8.05
CA PHE A 465 25.25 -45.05 -9.01
C PHE A 465 26.75 -45.23 -8.78
N ILE A 466 27.51 -44.14 -8.67
CA ILE A 466 28.98 -44.20 -8.56
C ILE A 466 29.45 -44.68 -7.18
N LYS A 467 28.97 -44.07 -6.08
CA LYS A 467 29.40 -44.45 -4.72
C LYS A 467 29.19 -45.92 -4.37
N PRO A 468 28.07 -46.59 -4.71
CA PRO A 468 27.89 -48.02 -4.44
C PRO A 468 28.88 -48.91 -5.19
N LEU A 469 29.33 -48.52 -6.39
CA LEU A 469 30.30 -49.28 -7.18
C LEU A 469 31.72 -49.20 -6.61
N VAL A 470 32.03 -48.08 -5.96
CA VAL A 470 33.38 -47.73 -5.49
C VAL A 470 33.57 -47.95 -4.00
N SER A 471 32.48 -47.92 -3.22
CA SER A 471 32.54 -47.95 -1.75
C SER A 471 33.44 -49.08 -1.22
N ASP A 472 34.12 -48.82 -0.09
CA ASP A 472 34.99 -49.81 0.56
C ASP A 472 34.30 -51.15 0.82
N ILE A 473 32.98 -51.13 1.00
CA ILE A 473 32.16 -52.34 1.17
C ILE A 473 32.06 -53.10 -0.15
N ALA A 474 31.84 -52.43 -1.28
CA ALA A 474 31.84 -53.05 -2.60
C ALA A 474 33.24 -53.57 -2.96
N ALA A 475 34.29 -52.77 -2.76
CA ALA A 475 35.68 -53.22 -2.98
C ALA A 475 36.02 -54.46 -2.13
N ARG A 476 35.64 -54.47 -0.84
CA ARG A 476 35.76 -55.66 0.02
C ARG A 476 34.92 -56.83 -0.48
N LYS A 477 33.68 -56.62 -0.93
CA LYS A 477 32.81 -57.68 -1.48
C LYS A 477 33.36 -58.28 -2.77
N TRP A 478 33.89 -57.46 -3.68
CA TRP A 478 34.54 -57.90 -4.90
C TRP A 478 35.82 -58.70 -4.60
N LEU A 479 36.63 -58.24 -3.64
CA LEU A 479 37.80 -58.97 -3.13
C LEU A 479 37.41 -60.30 -2.47
N PHE A 480 36.37 -60.32 -1.64
CA PHE A 480 35.88 -61.54 -0.98
C PHE A 480 35.31 -62.55 -2.00
N LEU A 481 34.58 -62.09 -3.02
CA LEU A 481 34.17 -62.92 -4.15
C LEU A 481 35.39 -63.50 -4.86
N TRP A 482 36.39 -62.68 -5.19
CA TRP A 482 37.62 -63.15 -5.83
C TRP A 482 38.40 -64.19 -5.02
N ILE A 483 38.60 -63.93 -3.73
CA ILE A 483 39.31 -64.85 -2.83
C ILE A 483 38.53 -66.16 -2.71
N SER A 484 37.20 -66.10 -2.59
CA SER A 484 36.35 -67.29 -2.52
C SER A 484 36.41 -68.10 -3.82
N PHE A 485 36.41 -67.45 -4.98
CA PHE A 485 36.56 -68.09 -6.29
C PHE A 485 37.92 -68.79 -6.45
N PHE A 486 39.02 -68.15 -6.05
CA PHE A 486 40.35 -68.77 -6.05
C PHE A 486 40.48 -69.91 -5.04
N PHE A 487 39.90 -69.78 -3.85
CA PHE A 487 39.87 -70.85 -2.85
C PHE A 487 39.06 -72.07 -3.33
N LEU A 488 37.91 -71.84 -3.97
CA LEU A 488 37.07 -72.90 -4.55
C LEU A 488 37.78 -73.60 -5.71
N TYR A 489 38.46 -72.85 -6.59
CA TYR A 489 39.31 -73.42 -7.64
C TYR A 489 40.46 -74.27 -7.05
N ARG A 490 41.11 -73.80 -5.98
CA ARG A 490 42.21 -74.52 -5.32
C ARG A 490 41.73 -75.76 -4.58
N MET A 491 40.54 -75.74 -3.98
CA MET A 491 39.94 -76.93 -3.37
C MET A 491 39.65 -78.02 -4.41
N VAL A 492 39.29 -77.67 -5.64
CA VAL A 492 38.93 -78.65 -6.67
C VAL A 492 40.12 -79.11 -7.52
N SER A 493 41.09 -78.24 -7.79
CA SER A 493 42.36 -78.61 -8.46
C SER A 493 43.34 -79.35 -7.54
N GLY A 494 43.12 -79.32 -6.22
CA GLY A 494 43.93 -79.98 -5.20
C GLY A 494 43.70 -81.49 -5.02
N SER A 495 43.12 -82.19 -6.00
CA SER A 495 42.84 -83.63 -5.93
C SER A 495 44.08 -84.54 -5.93
N HIS A 496 45.30 -83.98 -5.90
CA HIS A 496 46.54 -84.72 -5.65
C HIS A 496 47.04 -84.70 -4.20
N TRP A 497 46.33 -84.07 -3.25
CA TRP A 497 46.66 -84.17 -1.82
C TRP A 497 45.43 -84.56 -1.00
N VAL A 498 45.19 -85.87 -0.93
CA VAL A 498 44.31 -86.48 0.06
C VAL A 498 44.99 -86.35 1.44
N LEU A 499 44.26 -85.76 2.40
CA LEU A 499 44.53 -85.52 3.84
C LEU A 499 45.10 -84.11 4.17
N PRO A 500 44.44 -83.28 5.03
CA PRO A 500 43.54 -83.66 6.13
C PRO A 500 42.24 -82.82 6.20
N TRP A 501 41.07 -83.44 5.95
CA TRP A 501 39.76 -82.97 6.47
C TRP A 501 39.35 -83.78 7.71
N ARG A 502 40.32 -84.07 8.59
CA ARG A 502 40.00 -84.45 9.97
C ARG A 502 39.95 -83.16 10.80
N CYS A 503 38.82 -82.98 11.48
CA CYS A 503 38.54 -81.96 12.48
C CYS A 503 38.05 -80.58 11.98
N PHE A 504 36.77 -80.54 11.58
CA PHE A 504 35.88 -79.46 12.03
C PHE A 504 34.58 -79.97 12.68
N SER A 505 34.51 -81.28 13.03
CA SER A 505 33.36 -81.89 13.70
C SER A 505 33.61 -82.29 15.17
N SER A 506 34.63 -81.71 15.83
CA SER A 506 34.87 -81.93 17.25
C SER A 506 35.13 -80.59 17.93
N SER A 507 34.05 -79.87 18.22
CA SER A 507 34.05 -78.84 19.29
C SER A 507 32.66 -78.37 19.74
N TYR A 508 31.54 -78.87 19.21
CA TYR A 508 30.20 -78.47 19.69
C TYR A 508 29.19 -79.64 19.64
N ALA A 509 29.42 -80.71 20.42
CA ALA A 509 28.38 -81.67 20.82
C ALA A 509 28.91 -82.64 21.89
N ALA A 510 29.23 -82.12 23.09
CA ALA A 510 29.33 -82.89 24.33
C ALA A 510 29.17 -81.96 25.55
N THR A 511 28.06 -81.22 25.61
CA THR A 511 27.39 -80.78 26.85
C THR A 511 26.01 -80.27 26.46
N VAL A 512 25.04 -81.17 26.33
CA VAL A 512 23.75 -81.23 27.05
C VAL A 512 23.02 -82.46 26.52
N ALA A 513 22.82 -83.43 27.42
CA ALA A 513 22.08 -84.70 27.33
C ALA A 513 22.66 -85.79 26.41
#